data_AF-A0AAE0WCU0-F1
#
_entry.id   AF-A0AAE0WCU0-F1
#
_cell.length_a   1.000
_cell.length_b   1.000
_cell.length_c   1.000
_cell.angle_alpha   90.00
_cell.angle_beta   90.00
_cell.angle_gamma   90.00
#
_symmetry.space_group_name_H-M   'P 1'
#
loop_
_entity.id
_entity.type
_entity.pdbx_description
1 polymer ?
#
loop_
_entity_poly.entity_id
_entity_poly.type
_entity_poly.pdbx_seq_one_letter_code
_entity_poly.pdbx_strand_id
1 'polypeptide(L)'
;MMKFISEASDGASLMTDWKNDVGVIMRELHNHILVYIHCVADHLVLLAGQACKNVDSFMEYHITIKNVYCSYHNSAIWYNLLREMEFILADDIALKLISLKDPSRFRWLSSENPVKAICKVYPALVRTLENQVVANCTEAKGALLRV
;
A
#
# COMPACT_ATOMS: atom_id res chain seq x y z
N MET A 1 -18.18 -25.26 -31.89
CA MET A 1 -17.37 -24.03 -31.98
C MET A 1 -17.65 -23.19 -30.75
N MET A 2 -16.66 -22.93 -29.92
CA MET A 2 -16.83 -22.18 -28.67
C MET A 2 -16.85 -20.69 -29.00
N LYS A 3 -17.91 -19.98 -28.58
CA LYS A 3 -18.05 -18.54 -28.78
C LYS A 3 -17.61 -17.83 -27.51
N PHE A 4 -16.60 -16.97 -27.62
CA PHE A 4 -16.20 -16.07 -26.55
C PHE A 4 -17.13 -14.85 -26.57
N ILE A 5 -17.83 -14.60 -25.47
CA ILE A 5 -18.94 -13.63 -25.41
C ILE A 5 -18.61 -12.44 -24.50
N SER A 6 -17.83 -12.67 -23.44
CA SER A 6 -17.52 -11.63 -22.46
C SER A 6 -16.15 -11.80 -21.82
N GLU A 7 -15.52 -10.67 -21.50
CA GLU A 7 -14.28 -10.57 -20.73
C GLU A 7 -14.50 -9.65 -19.53
N ALA A 8 -13.92 -10.01 -18.38
CA ALA A 8 -13.89 -9.17 -17.20
C ALA A 8 -12.46 -8.98 -16.70
N SER A 9 -12.04 -7.74 -16.56
CA SER A 9 -10.64 -7.38 -16.28
C SER A 9 -10.53 -6.08 -15.49
N ASP A 10 -9.32 -5.82 -14.97
CA ASP A 10 -9.03 -4.58 -14.26
C ASP A 10 -8.85 -3.39 -15.22
N GLY A 11 -8.55 -2.23 -14.66
CA GLY A 11 -8.34 -0.98 -15.40
C GLY A 11 -6.95 -0.83 -15.98
N ALA A 12 -6.17 -1.91 -16.12
CA ALA A 12 -4.86 -1.82 -16.74
C ALA A 12 -5.01 -1.36 -18.19
N SER A 13 -4.09 -0.50 -18.65
CA SER A 13 -4.15 0.04 -20.01
C SER A 13 -4.11 -1.04 -21.08
N LEU A 14 -3.47 -2.19 -20.82
CA LEU A 14 -3.48 -3.34 -21.72
C LEU A 14 -4.85 -4.01 -21.85
N MET A 15 -5.75 -3.78 -20.90
CA MET A 15 -7.09 -4.36 -20.89
C MET A 15 -8.14 -3.36 -21.35
N THR A 16 -7.93 -2.05 -21.16
CA THR A 16 -8.94 -1.00 -21.43
C THR A 16 -8.59 -0.01 -22.56
N ASP A 17 -7.45 -0.17 -23.25
CA ASP A 17 -7.06 0.70 -24.37
C ASP A 17 -7.83 0.38 -25.66
N TRP A 18 -8.57 1.37 -26.14
CA TRP A 18 -9.40 1.29 -27.34
C TRP A 18 -8.67 0.96 -28.65
N LYS A 19 -7.32 1.02 -28.70
CA LYS A 19 -6.54 0.70 -29.90
C LYS A 19 -5.93 -0.70 -29.89
N ASN A 20 -5.31 -1.09 -28.78
CA ASN A 20 -4.45 -2.27 -28.71
C ASN A 20 -4.68 -3.10 -27.44
N ASP A 21 -5.82 -2.96 -26.79
CA ASP A 21 -6.15 -3.82 -25.66
C ASP A 21 -6.49 -5.26 -26.08
N VAL A 22 -6.52 -6.13 -25.07
CA VAL A 22 -6.86 -7.54 -25.23
C VAL A 22 -8.27 -7.71 -25.82
N GLY A 23 -9.23 -6.87 -25.43
CA GLY A 23 -10.60 -6.94 -25.88
C GLY A 23 -10.78 -6.60 -27.36
N VAL A 24 -10.02 -5.63 -27.87
CA VAL A 24 -9.97 -5.24 -29.29
C VAL A 24 -9.39 -6.39 -30.11
N ILE A 25 -8.25 -6.94 -29.68
CA ILE A 25 -7.60 -8.08 -30.36
C ILE A 25 -8.53 -9.29 -30.40
N MET A 26 -9.20 -9.61 -29.28
CA MET A 26 -10.15 -10.72 -29.22
C MET A 26 -11.36 -10.50 -30.12
N ARG A 27 -11.87 -9.27 -30.22
CA ARG A 27 -12.99 -8.92 -31.10
C ARG A 27 -12.63 -9.10 -32.57
N GLU A 28 -11.43 -8.67 -32.97
CA GLU A 28 -10.92 -8.82 -34.35
C GLU A 28 -10.69 -10.28 -34.73
N LEU A 29 -10.08 -11.07 -33.83
CA LEU A 29 -9.79 -12.49 -34.08
C LEU A 29 -11.05 -13.36 -34.19
N HIS A 30 -12.11 -13.02 -33.45
CA HIS A 30 -13.29 -13.87 -33.35
C HIS A 30 -14.53 -13.32 -34.07
N ASN A 31 -14.44 -12.11 -34.69
CA ASN A 31 -15.52 -11.46 -35.44
C ASN A 31 -16.89 -11.55 -34.76
N HIS A 32 -16.89 -11.31 -33.44
CA HIS A 32 -18.05 -11.46 -32.56
C HIS A 32 -18.22 -10.23 -31.68
N ILE A 33 -19.46 -10.00 -31.25
CA ILE A 33 -19.75 -8.98 -30.25
C ILE A 33 -19.14 -9.45 -28.92
N LEU A 34 -18.15 -8.70 -28.43
CA LEU A 34 -17.50 -8.93 -27.13
C LEU A 34 -18.02 -7.92 -26.11
N VAL A 35 -18.59 -8.41 -25.01
CA VAL A 35 -18.98 -7.60 -23.86
C VAL A 35 -17.78 -7.47 -22.92
N TYR A 36 -17.28 -6.24 -22.76
CA TYR A 36 -16.20 -5.93 -21.83
C TYR A 36 -16.77 -5.45 -20.50
N ILE A 37 -16.34 -6.06 -19.40
CA ILE A 37 -16.79 -5.74 -18.04
C ILE A 37 -15.58 -5.27 -17.24
N HIS A 38 -15.57 -3.99 -16.87
CA HIS A 38 -14.55 -3.49 -15.95
C HIS A 38 -14.84 -3.95 -14.53
N CYS A 39 -13.82 -4.48 -13.85
CA CYS A 39 -13.95 -4.99 -12.50
C CYS A 39 -14.43 -3.90 -11.53
N VAL A 40 -15.62 -4.08 -10.95
CA VAL A 40 -16.23 -3.11 -10.01
C VAL A 40 -15.34 -2.85 -8.80
N ALA A 41 -14.61 -3.86 -8.32
CA ALA A 41 -13.67 -3.68 -7.22
C ALA A 41 -12.50 -2.77 -7.59
N ASP A 42 -11.95 -2.92 -8.80
CA ASP A 42 -10.87 -2.05 -9.29
C ASP A 42 -11.38 -0.64 -9.58
N HIS A 43 -12.57 -0.52 -10.17
CA HIS A 43 -13.24 0.76 -10.40
C HIS A 43 -13.49 1.51 -9.09
N LEU A 44 -13.99 0.81 -8.06
CA LEU A 44 -14.17 1.40 -6.74
C LEU A 44 -12.84 1.89 -6.21
N VAL A 45 -11.78 1.07 -6.19
CA VAL A 45 -10.44 1.49 -5.74
C VAL A 45 -9.95 2.75 -6.47
N LEU A 46 -10.13 2.82 -7.79
CA LEU A 46 -9.69 3.96 -8.61
C LEU A 46 -10.46 5.24 -8.31
N LEU A 47 -11.79 5.18 -8.32
CA LEU A 47 -12.65 6.33 -7.99
C LEU A 47 -12.33 6.86 -6.60
N ALA A 48 -12.19 5.92 -5.68
CA ALA A 48 -11.93 6.17 -4.30
C ALA A 48 -10.55 6.86 -4.16
N GLY A 49 -9.51 6.34 -4.82
CA GLY A 49 -8.18 6.95 -4.85
C GLY A 49 -8.14 8.32 -5.52
N GLN A 50 -8.95 8.54 -6.57
CA GLN A 50 -9.09 9.84 -7.23
C GLN A 50 -9.76 10.87 -6.33
N ALA A 51 -10.84 10.51 -5.64
CA ALA A 51 -11.53 11.39 -4.70
C ALA A 51 -10.59 11.86 -3.57
N CYS A 52 -9.75 10.96 -3.06
CA CYS A 52 -8.78 11.26 -2.01
C CYS A 52 -7.68 12.24 -2.41
N LYS A 53 -7.33 12.34 -3.70
CA LYS A 53 -6.30 13.29 -4.17
C LYS A 53 -6.69 14.75 -3.92
N ASN A 54 -7.98 15.03 -3.78
CA ASN A 54 -8.49 16.37 -3.53
C ASN A 54 -8.66 16.68 -2.02
N VAL A 55 -8.21 15.78 -1.15
CA VAL A 55 -8.27 15.95 0.31
C VAL A 55 -6.84 16.00 0.84
N ASP A 56 -6.33 17.21 1.05
CA ASP A 56 -4.91 17.45 1.39
C ASP A 56 -4.48 16.69 2.67
N SER A 57 -5.29 16.78 3.73
CA SER A 57 -5.03 16.08 5.00
C SER A 57 -4.94 14.56 4.81
N PHE A 58 -5.67 14.01 3.85
CA PHE A 58 -5.62 12.58 3.54
C PHE A 58 -4.34 12.22 2.80
N MET A 59 -3.90 13.07 1.84
CA MET A 59 -2.65 12.88 1.13
C MET A 59 -1.44 12.93 2.07
N GLU A 60 -1.44 13.88 3.01
CA GLU A 60 -0.41 13.97 4.05
C GLU A 60 -0.35 12.69 4.90
N TYR A 61 -1.50 12.24 5.40
CA TYR A 61 -1.60 10.99 6.16
C TYR A 61 -1.08 9.77 5.39
N HIS A 62 -1.46 9.64 4.12
CA HIS A 62 -0.99 8.55 3.26
C HIS A 62 0.52 8.60 3.04
N ILE A 63 1.08 9.78 2.82
CA ILE A 63 2.53 10.01 2.68
C ILE A 63 3.25 9.63 3.98
N THR A 64 2.71 9.98 5.15
CA THR A 64 3.29 9.58 6.44
C THR A 64 3.38 8.06 6.57
N ILE A 65 2.28 7.34 6.35
CA ILE A 65 2.27 5.87 6.44
C ILE A 65 3.29 5.27 5.46
N LYS A 66 3.29 5.76 4.22
CA LYS A 66 4.23 5.29 3.21
C LYS A 66 5.68 5.50 3.65
N ASN A 67 6.01 6.69 4.16
CA ASN A 67 7.37 7.01 4.61
C ASN A 67 7.81 6.09 5.73
N VAL A 68 6.93 5.84 6.72
CA VAL A 68 7.21 4.88 7.80
C VAL A 68 7.55 3.51 7.19
N TYR A 69 6.68 2.96 6.34
CA TYR A 69 6.92 1.66 5.73
C TYR A 69 8.20 1.63 4.86
N CYS A 70 8.50 2.70 4.13
CA CYS A 70 9.73 2.81 3.35
C CYS A 70 10.99 2.82 4.21
N SER A 71 10.97 3.47 5.39
CA SER A 71 12.11 3.47 6.32
C SER A 71 12.46 2.08 6.84
N TYR A 72 11.46 1.22 7.01
CA TYR A 72 11.65 -0.18 7.42
C TYR A 72 11.85 -1.13 6.24
N HIS A 73 11.57 -0.71 5.00
CA HIS A 73 11.70 -1.56 3.83
C HIS A 73 13.15 -2.04 3.63
N ASN A 74 13.35 -3.35 3.62
CA ASN A 74 14.65 -4.02 3.49
C ASN A 74 15.73 -3.61 4.51
N SER A 75 15.39 -2.90 5.59
CA SER A 75 16.36 -2.55 6.63
C SER A 75 16.25 -3.46 7.85
N ALA A 76 17.11 -4.48 7.87
CA ALA A 76 17.22 -5.37 9.02
C ALA A 76 17.60 -4.62 10.32
N ILE A 77 18.38 -3.54 10.20
CA ILE A 77 18.80 -2.71 11.33
C ILE A 77 17.59 -2.04 11.98
N TRP A 78 16.77 -1.33 11.19
CA TRP A 78 15.56 -0.67 11.68
C TRP A 78 14.58 -1.66 12.31
N TYR A 79 14.41 -2.85 11.71
CA TYR A 79 13.59 -3.91 12.30
C TYR A 79 14.13 -4.46 13.62
N ASN A 80 15.44 -4.59 13.78
CA ASN A 80 16.04 -5.06 15.03
C ASN A 80 15.82 -4.04 16.14
N LEU A 81 16.05 -2.76 15.85
CA LEU A 81 15.83 -1.67 16.80
C LEU A 81 14.37 -1.55 17.23
N LEU A 82 13.43 -1.70 16.29
CA LEU A 82 12.00 -1.71 16.60
C LEU A 82 11.65 -2.89 17.53
N ARG A 83 12.17 -4.09 17.23
CA ARG A 83 11.95 -5.28 18.07
C ARG A 83 12.52 -5.13 19.48
N GLU A 84 13.71 -4.53 19.60
CA GLU A 84 14.30 -4.24 20.91
C GLU A 84 13.43 -3.27 21.70
N MET A 85 12.92 -2.21 21.08
CA MET A 85 12.02 -1.26 21.74
C MET A 85 10.67 -1.88 22.08
N GLU A 86 10.12 -2.72 21.22
CA GLU A 86 8.91 -3.50 21.50
C GLU A 86 9.12 -4.40 22.73
N PHE A 87 10.27 -5.06 22.86
CA PHE A 87 10.60 -5.89 24.02
C PHE A 87 10.74 -5.05 25.31
N ILE A 88 11.34 -3.87 25.22
CA ILE A 88 11.53 -2.98 26.38
C ILE A 88 10.20 -2.39 26.87
N LEU A 89 9.27 -2.12 25.95
CA LEU A 89 8.00 -1.44 26.24
C LEU A 89 6.83 -2.40 26.50
N ALA A 90 6.97 -3.69 26.17
CA ALA A 90 5.92 -4.68 26.39
C ALA A 90 6.02 -5.30 27.79
N ASP A 91 4.94 -5.21 28.56
CA ASP A 91 4.76 -5.90 29.84
C ASP A 91 4.33 -7.37 29.66
N ASP A 92 4.00 -7.80 28.43
CA ASP A 92 3.40 -9.11 28.17
C ASP A 92 3.81 -9.76 26.83
N ILE A 93 4.00 -11.08 26.86
CA ILE A 93 4.67 -11.95 25.88
C ILE A 93 3.73 -12.31 24.70
N ALA A 94 3.22 -11.30 24.00
CA ALA A 94 2.40 -11.53 22.80
C ALA A 94 2.78 -10.60 21.64
N LEU A 95 4.08 -10.39 21.43
CA LEU A 95 4.60 -9.66 20.29
C LEU A 95 4.52 -10.51 19.02
N LYS A 96 3.36 -10.50 18.38
CA LYS A 96 3.21 -11.00 17.01
C LYS A 96 3.97 -10.04 16.10
N LEU A 97 5.18 -10.45 15.69
CA LEU A 97 6.07 -9.68 14.81
C LEU A 97 5.28 -9.05 13.65
N ILE A 98 5.03 -7.74 13.74
CA ILE A 98 4.32 -7.04 12.68
C ILE A 98 5.36 -6.66 11.64
N SER A 99 5.45 -7.47 10.60
CA SER A 99 6.30 -7.16 9.46
C SER A 99 5.69 -5.97 8.73
N LEU A 100 6.36 -4.81 8.81
CA LEU A 100 6.11 -3.64 7.95
C LEU A 100 6.67 -3.91 6.53
N LYS A 101 6.33 -5.06 5.93
CA LYS A 101 6.68 -5.36 4.54
C LYS A 101 5.97 -4.34 3.68
N ASP A 102 6.72 -3.70 2.78
CA ASP A 102 6.17 -2.79 1.79
C ASP A 102 5.04 -3.50 1.05
N PRO A 103 3.78 -3.09 1.24
CA PRO A 103 2.70 -3.68 0.49
C PRO A 103 2.84 -3.09 -0.89
N SER A 104 3.43 -3.88 -1.79
CA SER A 104 3.54 -3.61 -3.22
C SER A 104 2.29 -2.87 -3.70
N ARG A 105 2.42 -1.55 -3.85
CA ARG A 105 1.33 -0.61 -4.15
C ARG A 105 0.12 -0.79 -3.22
N PHE A 106 0.11 -0.08 -2.09
CA PHE A 106 -1.11 0.17 -1.32
C PHE A 106 -2.26 0.57 -2.26
N ARG A 107 -3.19 -0.36 -2.52
CA ARG A 107 -4.51 0.02 -3.04
C ARG A 107 -5.21 0.69 -1.86
N TRP A 108 -5.88 1.83 -2.04
CA TRP A 108 -6.41 2.62 -0.92
C TRP A 108 -7.25 1.78 0.07
N LEU A 109 -8.07 0.86 -0.46
CA LEU A 109 -8.89 -0.05 0.32
C LEU A 109 -8.11 -1.14 1.10
N SER A 110 -6.80 -1.25 0.90
CA SER A 110 -5.92 -2.17 1.64
C SER A 110 -5.04 -1.46 2.69
N SER A 111 -5.28 -0.17 2.99
CA SER A 111 -4.50 0.58 4.00
C SER A 111 -4.85 0.21 5.44
N GLU A 112 -5.98 -0.45 5.69
CA GLU A 112 -6.42 -0.80 7.05
C GLU A 112 -5.39 -1.62 7.83
N ASN A 113 -4.87 -2.69 7.23
CA ASN A 113 -3.90 -3.58 7.87
C ASN A 113 -2.60 -2.83 8.23
N PRO A 114 -2.02 -2.04 7.30
CA PRO A 114 -0.87 -1.21 7.60
C PRO A 114 -1.08 -0.17 8.71
N VAL A 115 -2.25 0.45 8.75
CA VAL A 115 -2.60 1.42 9.79
C VAL A 115 -2.70 0.72 11.14
N LYS A 116 -3.43 -0.39 11.21
CA LYS A 116 -3.53 -1.22 12.43
C LYS A 116 -2.17 -1.71 12.91
N ALA A 117 -1.27 -2.03 11.98
CA ALA A 117 0.10 -2.40 12.27
C ALA A 117 0.87 -1.26 12.96
N ILE A 118 0.87 -0.06 12.37
CA ILE A 118 1.50 1.14 12.96
C ILE A 118 0.90 1.44 14.33
N CYS A 119 -0.43 1.45 14.48
CA CYS A 119 -1.08 1.77 15.75
C CYS A 119 -0.69 0.80 16.87
N LYS A 120 -0.47 -0.49 16.56
CA LYS A 120 -0.04 -1.48 17.55
C LYS A 120 1.39 -1.26 18.03
N VAL A 121 2.28 -0.85 17.14
CA VAL A 121 3.71 -0.66 17.44
C VAL A 121 4.05 0.80 17.73
N TYR A 122 3.06 1.70 17.77
CA TYR A 122 3.26 3.15 17.80
C TYR A 122 4.21 3.62 18.92
N PRO A 123 4.06 3.15 20.19
CA PRO A 123 4.96 3.57 21.26
C PRO A 123 6.43 3.18 20.99
N ALA A 124 6.65 1.95 20.52
CA ALA A 124 7.98 1.46 20.18
C ALA A 124 8.55 2.20 18.97
N LEU A 125 7.73 2.45 17.96
CA LEU A 125 8.12 3.16 16.75
C LEU A 125 8.57 4.59 17.03
N VAL A 126 7.80 5.35 17.83
CA VAL A 126 8.19 6.70 18.25
C VAL A 126 9.50 6.66 19.02
N ARG A 127 9.65 5.72 19.97
CA ARG A 127 10.86 5.62 20.78
C ARG A 127 12.10 5.24 19.96
N THR A 128 11.96 4.34 18.99
CA THR A 128 13.03 3.99 18.04
C THR A 128 13.45 5.22 17.24
N LEU A 129 12.49 5.99 16.72
CA LEU A 129 12.79 7.20 15.95
C LEU A 129 13.46 8.28 16.81
N GLU A 130 12.98 8.53 18.02
CA GLU A 130 13.60 9.47 18.97
C GLU A 130 15.06 9.12 19.26
N ASN A 131 15.33 7.85 19.57
CA ASN A 131 16.68 7.37 19.87
C ASN A 131 17.62 7.54 18.68
N GLN A 132 17.12 7.32 17.46
CA GLN A 132 17.91 7.47 16.24
C GLN A 132 18.15 8.95 15.88
N VAL A 133 17.23 9.86 16.23
CA VAL A 133 17.47 11.31 16.12
C VAL A 133 18.59 11.75 17.06
N VAL A 134 18.60 11.27 18.31
CA VAL A 134 19.69 11.53 19.27
C VAL A 134 21.02 10.97 18.79
N ALA A 135 21.00 9.84 18.06
CA ALA A 135 22.17 9.24 17.44
C ALA A 135 22.62 9.92 16.11
N ASN A 136 22.07 11.10 15.77
CA ASN A 136 22.37 11.87 14.55
C ASN A 136 22.01 11.17 13.22
N CYS A 137 21.04 10.26 13.22
CA CYS A 137 20.50 9.71 11.98
C CYS A 137 19.56 10.73 11.30
N THR A 138 19.96 11.28 10.15
CA THR A 138 19.17 12.26 9.37
C THR A 138 17.85 11.69 8.86
N GLU A 139 17.82 10.40 8.53
CA GLU A 139 16.64 9.67 8.06
C GLU A 139 15.57 9.58 9.17
N ALA A 140 16.00 9.38 10.42
CA ALA A 140 15.12 9.34 11.59
C ALA A 140 14.45 10.69 11.85
N LYS A 141 15.18 11.79 11.67
CA LYS A 141 14.68 13.15 11.89
C LYS A 141 13.56 13.52 10.92
N GLY A 142 13.67 13.07 9.67
CA GLY A 142 12.62 13.26 8.66
C GLY A 142 11.37 12.42 8.92
N ALA A 143 11.54 11.21 9.45
CA ALA A 143 10.42 10.33 9.82
C ALA A 143 9.70 10.82 11.09
N LEU A 144 10.44 11.23 12.14
CA LEU A 144 9.85 11.71 13.39
C LEU A 144 9.03 12.99 13.24
N LEU A 145 9.44 13.92 12.37
CA LEU A 145 8.68 15.15 12.11
C LEU A 145 7.33 14.91 11.40
N ARG A 146 7.06 13.69 10.96
CA ARG A 146 5.91 13.32 10.13
C ARG A 146 4.99 12.29 10.77
N VAL A 147 5.35 11.73 11.93
CA VAL A 147 4.62 10.67 12.67
C VAL A 147 4.10 11.23 13.99
#